data_AF-A0AA35WHC3-F1
#
_entry.id   AF-A0AA35WHC3-F1
#
_cell.length_a   1.000
_cell.length_b   1.000
_cell.length_c   1.000
_cell.angle_alpha   90.00
_cell.angle_beta   90.00
_cell.angle_gamma   90.00
#
_symmetry.space_group_name_H-M   'P 1'
#
loop_
_entity.id
_entity.type
_entity.pdbx_description
1 polymer ?
#
loop_
_entity_poly.entity_id
_entity_poly.type
_entity_poly.pdbx_seq_one_letter_code
_entity_poly.pdbx_strand_id
1 'polypeptide(L)'
;MSDVGHHVREPREFFNDLYHRFLLSPKPSMKAMCLQAMAIVYGRCHEEIGPFNDTAFMVRKLEECENRTERDRLLQFIDKLLHNRHNVKLFLDTNGVRVLVDLVTLAHLHTQRAYVPLQTSSLEASPDQQRDTEKEWYYGNKDKERDGPYSFGEMKELWKESTIHQKTRCWAQGMEGWRPLEQIPQLKWQLMAQGMSLMNESDMATLILNIFIRMCEFYPSRDAENAIVRPLPRAKRLLSEPNALPHIVQLLLTFDPSLVERVTKLLNIILEDNPQLPRAFSTGVFFFILMYTGSNILPIAKFLKYTHMKQSFRPDEQQSSDIMQRSILGQLLPEAMVCFLENHGSVKFSETFLGEFDNPEAIWNGEMRRMMIEKIAAHIADFTPRLQSNTRATYQVHTFSHSAAHSSHIFLRLLYLHIILAVA
;
A
#
# COMPACT_ATOMS: atom_id res chain seq x y z
N MET A 1 22.80 -20.20 29.49
CA MET A 1 23.83 -20.77 28.61
C MET A 1 24.13 -19.73 27.56
N SER A 2 25.38 -19.28 27.53
CA SER A 2 25.92 -18.17 26.75
C SER A 2 25.69 -18.33 25.25
N ASP A 3 25.17 -17.28 24.63
CA ASP A 3 25.11 -17.08 23.18
C ASP A 3 26.54 -16.96 22.64
N VAL A 4 27.11 -18.06 22.18
CA VAL A 4 28.38 -18.05 21.45
C VAL A 4 28.06 -17.58 20.03
N GLY A 5 27.84 -16.28 19.90
CA GLY A 5 27.75 -15.63 18.60
C GLY A 5 29.07 -15.84 17.87
N HIS A 6 29.07 -16.62 16.79
CA HIS A 6 30.20 -16.70 15.88
C HIS A 6 30.49 -15.29 15.35
N HIS A 7 31.49 -14.62 15.94
CA HIS A 7 31.98 -13.35 15.43
C HIS A 7 32.61 -13.59 14.06
N VAL A 8 32.08 -12.90 13.05
CA VAL A 8 32.72 -12.84 11.73
C VAL A 8 34.00 -12.04 11.91
N ARG A 9 35.15 -12.69 11.72
CA ARG A 9 36.45 -12.03 11.74
C ARG A 9 36.60 -11.18 10.48
N GLU A 10 37.06 -9.93 10.62
CA GLU A 10 37.27 -8.99 9.51
C GLU A 10 36.03 -8.84 8.58
N PRO A 11 34.86 -8.45 9.13
CA PRO A 11 33.60 -8.49 8.40
C PRO A 11 33.59 -7.60 7.15
N ARG A 12 34.38 -6.52 7.13
CA ARG A 12 34.52 -5.65 5.95
C ARG A 12 35.23 -6.36 4.80
N GLU A 13 36.31 -7.08 5.08
CA GLU A 13 37.05 -7.82 4.05
C GLU A 13 36.22 -8.98 3.52
N PHE A 14 35.62 -9.77 4.43
CA PHE A 14 34.75 -10.87 4.05
C PHE A 14 33.54 -10.40 3.22
N PHE A 15 32.91 -9.28 3.60
CA PHE A 15 31.82 -8.70 2.83
C PHE A 15 32.26 -8.26 1.42
N ASN A 16 33.45 -7.65 1.30
CA ASN A 16 34.00 -7.27 0.00
C ASN A 16 34.29 -8.51 -0.86
N ASP A 17 34.83 -9.58 -0.30
CA ASP A 17 35.08 -10.84 -1.02
C ASP A 17 33.78 -11.47 -1.53
N LEU A 18 32.73 -11.48 -0.69
CA LEU A 18 31.39 -11.93 -1.10
C LEU A 18 30.84 -11.08 -2.24
N TYR A 19 31.02 -9.77 -2.18
CA TYR A 19 30.57 -8.84 -3.22
C TYR A 19 31.34 -9.04 -4.53
N HIS A 20 32.67 -9.15 -4.47
CA HIS A 20 33.50 -9.49 -5.63
C HIS A 20 33.08 -10.83 -6.25
N ARG A 21 32.79 -11.84 -5.43
CA ARG A 21 32.29 -13.13 -5.91
C ARG A 21 30.93 -13.00 -6.58
N PHE A 22 30.02 -12.18 -6.04
CA PHE A 22 28.73 -11.88 -6.65
C PHE A 22 28.89 -11.27 -8.04
N LEU A 23 29.77 -10.27 -8.18
CA LEU A 23 30.01 -9.56 -9.45
C LEU A 23 30.60 -10.48 -10.53
N LEU A 24 31.55 -11.34 -10.15
CA LEU A 24 32.27 -12.20 -11.08
C LEU A 24 31.54 -13.50 -11.43
N SER A 25 30.54 -13.91 -10.64
CA SER A 25 29.91 -15.21 -10.86
C SER A 25 28.93 -15.19 -12.04
N PRO A 26 29.06 -16.08 -13.03
CA PRO A 26 28.06 -16.22 -14.09
C PRO A 26 26.88 -17.10 -13.67
N LYS A 27 26.99 -17.84 -12.56
CA LYS A 27 25.98 -18.83 -12.13
C LYS A 27 24.90 -18.17 -11.26
N PRO A 28 23.61 -18.22 -11.62
CA PRO A 28 22.54 -17.62 -10.83
C PRO A 28 22.46 -18.15 -9.38
N SER A 29 22.69 -19.44 -9.17
CA SER A 29 22.70 -20.06 -7.83
C SER A 29 23.81 -19.48 -6.93
N MET A 30 25.00 -19.27 -7.48
CA MET A 30 26.10 -18.63 -6.75
C MET A 30 25.79 -17.17 -6.44
N LYS A 31 25.21 -16.41 -7.37
CA LYS A 31 24.77 -15.03 -7.11
C LYS A 31 23.76 -14.96 -5.97
N ALA A 32 22.75 -15.85 -5.98
CA ALA A 32 21.75 -15.92 -4.92
C ALA A 32 22.36 -16.25 -3.56
N MET A 33 23.32 -17.19 -3.50
CA MET A 33 24.06 -17.50 -2.26
C MET A 33 24.92 -16.31 -1.78
N CYS A 34 25.61 -15.62 -2.69
CA CYS A 34 26.37 -14.42 -2.34
C CYS A 34 25.47 -13.33 -1.79
N LEU A 35 24.32 -13.04 -2.43
CA LEU A 35 23.35 -12.06 -1.92
C LEU A 35 22.83 -12.42 -0.54
N GLN A 36 22.52 -13.70 -0.31
CA GLN A 36 22.11 -14.18 1.02
C GLN A 36 23.22 -13.96 2.07
N ALA A 37 24.46 -14.36 1.75
CA ALA A 37 25.59 -14.20 2.65
C ALA A 37 25.86 -12.72 2.95
N MET A 38 25.84 -11.87 1.92
CA MET A 38 25.98 -10.42 2.04
C MET A 38 24.90 -9.82 2.93
N ALA A 39 23.63 -10.23 2.77
CA ALA A 39 22.55 -9.79 3.63
C ALA A 39 22.76 -10.19 5.09
N ILE A 40 23.18 -11.43 5.36
CA ILE A 40 23.46 -11.90 6.73
C ILE A 40 24.62 -11.13 7.36
N VAL A 41 25.74 -10.99 6.64
CA VAL A 41 26.94 -10.31 7.14
C VAL A 41 26.68 -8.83 7.35
N TYR A 42 26.11 -8.13 6.36
CA TYR A 42 25.79 -6.72 6.50
C TYR A 42 24.74 -6.48 7.59
N GLY A 43 23.71 -7.33 7.68
CA GLY A 43 22.69 -7.22 8.71
C GLY A 43 23.22 -7.34 10.14
N ARG A 44 24.35 -8.02 10.35
CA ARG A 44 25.01 -8.16 11.66
C ARG A 44 26.10 -7.12 11.91
N CYS A 45 26.77 -6.65 10.86
CA CYS A 45 28.02 -5.90 10.95
C CYS A 45 27.98 -4.55 10.20
N HIS A 46 26.81 -3.99 9.88
CA HIS A 46 26.70 -2.77 9.07
C HIS A 46 27.39 -1.54 9.68
N GLU A 47 27.54 -1.48 11.01
CA GLU A 47 28.26 -0.39 11.68
C GLU A 47 29.76 -0.44 11.39
N GLU A 48 30.35 -1.63 11.41
CA GLU A 48 31.77 -1.85 11.13
C GLU A 48 32.09 -1.81 9.64
N ILE A 49 31.21 -2.38 8.81
CA ILE A 49 31.36 -2.36 7.34
C ILE A 49 31.18 -0.93 6.81
N GLY A 50 30.24 -0.18 7.39
CA GLY A 50 29.94 1.19 7.01
C GLY A 50 29.10 1.30 5.73
N PRO A 51 29.13 2.46 5.05
CA PRO A 51 28.32 2.72 3.86
C PRO A 51 28.73 1.82 2.67
N PHE A 52 27.75 1.50 1.84
CA PHE A 52 27.91 0.71 0.62
C PHE A 52 27.62 1.57 -0.62
N ASN A 53 28.68 2.04 -1.27
CA ASN A 53 28.60 2.97 -2.40
C ASN A 53 27.82 2.40 -3.60
N ASP A 54 27.81 1.08 -3.77
CA ASP A 54 27.11 0.39 -4.86
C ASP A 54 25.63 0.12 -4.58
N THR A 55 25.04 0.80 -3.59
CA THR A 55 23.59 0.75 -3.33
C THR A 55 22.76 1.03 -4.59
N ALA A 56 23.17 2.02 -5.39
CA ALA A 56 22.52 2.35 -6.66
C ALA A 56 22.59 1.22 -7.69
N PHE A 57 23.69 0.46 -7.71
CA PHE A 57 23.84 -0.70 -8.58
C PHE A 57 22.91 -1.85 -8.15
N MET A 58 22.73 -2.08 -6.84
CA MET A 58 21.77 -3.07 -6.34
C MET A 58 20.32 -2.72 -6.72
N VAL A 59 19.93 -1.44 -6.65
CA VAL A 59 18.59 -1.00 -7.09
C VAL A 59 18.37 -1.26 -8.58
N ARG A 60 19.33 -0.93 -9.44
CA ARG A 60 19.26 -1.24 -10.87
C ARG A 60 19.16 -2.74 -11.13
N LYS A 61 19.92 -3.55 -10.40
CA LYS A 61 19.81 -5.01 -10.50
C LYS A 61 18.44 -5.54 -10.11
N LEU A 62 17.81 -4.97 -9.07
CA LEU A 62 16.45 -5.33 -8.68
C LEU A 62 15.43 -4.96 -9.78
N GLU A 63 15.58 -3.78 -10.39
CA GLU A 63 14.71 -3.31 -11.48
C GLU A 63 14.84 -4.21 -12.73
N GLU A 64 16.06 -4.60 -13.09
CA GLU A 64 16.36 -5.40 -14.27
C GLU A 64 16.03 -6.89 -14.12
N CYS A 65 16.21 -7.49 -12.93
CA CYS A 65 16.15 -8.94 -12.76
C CYS A 65 14.81 -9.58 -13.16
N GLU A 66 14.86 -10.78 -13.73
CA GLU A 66 13.68 -11.52 -14.23
C GLU A 66 13.41 -12.82 -13.44
N ASN A 67 14.27 -13.12 -12.47
CA ASN A 67 14.18 -14.32 -11.65
C ASN A 67 13.62 -14.01 -10.25
N ARG A 68 12.59 -14.74 -9.82
CA ARG A 68 11.91 -14.52 -8.53
C ARG A 68 12.85 -14.72 -7.34
N THR A 69 13.71 -15.73 -7.39
CA THR A 69 14.70 -15.98 -6.33
C THR A 69 15.71 -14.83 -6.24
N GLU A 70 16.20 -14.32 -7.37
CA GLU A 70 17.12 -13.18 -7.39
C GLU A 70 16.47 -11.90 -6.87
N ARG A 71 15.24 -11.59 -7.31
CA ARG A 71 14.42 -10.48 -6.81
C ARG A 71 14.33 -10.50 -5.29
N ASP A 72 13.96 -11.64 -4.73
CA ASP A 72 13.71 -11.80 -3.30
C ASP A 72 15.02 -11.65 -2.49
N ARG A 73 16.14 -12.18 -3.01
CA ARG A 73 17.46 -12.02 -2.39
C ARG A 73 17.97 -10.58 -2.47
N LEU A 74 17.75 -9.90 -3.59
CA LEU A 74 18.08 -8.48 -3.74
C LEU A 74 17.26 -7.62 -2.79
N LEU A 75 15.95 -7.86 -2.66
CA LEU A 75 15.10 -7.17 -1.69
C LEU A 75 15.55 -7.39 -0.25
N GLN A 76 15.87 -8.64 0.13
CA GLN A 76 16.42 -8.96 1.46
C GLN A 76 17.74 -8.24 1.70
N PHE A 77 18.63 -8.18 0.71
CA PHE A 77 19.90 -7.49 0.85
C PHE A 77 19.73 -5.97 0.94
N ILE A 78 18.87 -5.38 0.11
CA ILE A 78 18.53 -3.94 0.15
C ILE A 78 17.93 -3.58 1.52
N ASP A 79 17.05 -4.41 2.09
CA ASP A 79 16.58 -4.21 3.47
C ASP A 79 17.75 -4.04 4.44
N LYS A 80 18.76 -4.91 4.37
CA LYS A 80 19.94 -4.83 5.24
C LYS A 80 20.80 -3.60 4.95
N LEU A 81 21.05 -3.27 3.68
CA LEU A 81 21.78 -2.06 3.30
C LEU A 81 21.16 -0.80 3.91
N LEU A 82 19.84 -0.72 3.94
CA LEU A 82 19.10 0.44 4.41
C LEU A 82 19.03 0.56 5.94
N HIS A 83 19.75 -0.26 6.71
CA HIS A 83 20.03 0.01 8.13
C HIS A 83 21.12 1.07 8.32
N ASN A 84 21.89 1.39 7.27
CA ASN A 84 22.84 2.50 7.28
C ASN A 84 22.23 3.76 6.65
N ARG A 85 22.21 4.87 7.39
CA ARG A 85 21.60 6.14 6.97
C ARG A 85 22.19 6.70 5.65
N HIS A 86 23.47 6.48 5.38
CA HIS A 86 24.11 6.91 4.14
C HIS A 86 23.59 6.14 2.93
N ASN A 87 23.39 4.81 3.07
CA ASN A 87 22.81 3.99 2.01
C ASN A 87 21.37 4.40 1.70
N VAL A 88 20.61 4.83 2.72
CA VAL A 88 19.27 5.40 2.50
C VAL A 88 19.33 6.63 1.61
N LYS A 89 20.33 7.51 1.79
CA LYS A 89 20.52 8.67 0.90
C LYS A 89 20.82 8.21 -0.53
N LEU A 90 21.78 7.30 -0.73
CA LEU A 90 22.09 6.76 -2.06
C LEU A 90 20.88 6.09 -2.72
N PHE A 91 20.07 5.36 -1.95
CA PHE A 91 18.84 4.74 -2.42
C PHE A 91 17.80 5.78 -2.87
N LEU A 92 17.58 6.83 -2.07
CA LEU A 92 16.68 7.95 -2.39
C LEU A 92 17.15 8.80 -3.58
N ASP A 93 18.46 8.84 -3.82
CA ASP A 93 19.07 9.52 -4.97
C ASP A 93 18.89 8.75 -6.29
N THR A 94 18.39 7.52 -6.23
CA THR A 94 18.02 6.68 -7.38
C THR A 94 16.50 6.45 -7.46
N ASN A 95 16.06 5.62 -8.41
CA ASN A 95 14.66 5.20 -8.55
C ASN A 95 14.21 4.17 -7.48
N GLY A 96 14.95 4.00 -6.37
CA GLY A 96 14.68 2.97 -5.37
C GLY A 96 13.25 2.99 -4.83
N VAL A 97 12.71 4.18 -4.49
CA VAL A 97 11.33 4.31 -4.01
C VAL A 97 10.33 3.82 -5.06
N ARG A 98 10.50 4.22 -6.32
CA ARG A 98 9.64 3.81 -7.43
C ARG A 98 9.69 2.30 -7.66
N VAL A 99 10.87 1.71 -7.68
CA VAL A 99 11.04 0.25 -7.84
C VAL A 99 10.32 -0.52 -6.73
N LEU A 100 10.42 -0.05 -5.48
CA LEU A 100 9.72 -0.69 -4.37
C LEU A 100 8.20 -0.47 -4.40
N VAL A 101 7.71 0.70 -4.81
CA VAL A 101 6.27 0.93 -5.02
C VAL A 101 5.73 0.02 -6.12
N ASP A 102 6.47 -0.13 -7.21
CA ASP A 102 6.11 -1.02 -8.32
C ASP A 102 5.95 -2.47 -7.83
N LEU A 103 6.85 -2.95 -6.96
CA LEU A 103 6.77 -4.28 -6.36
C LEU A 103 5.69 -4.41 -5.28
N VAL A 104 5.46 -3.39 -4.44
CA VAL A 104 4.49 -3.46 -3.33
C VAL A 104 3.06 -3.66 -3.85
N THR A 105 2.74 -3.12 -5.04
CA THR A 105 1.42 -3.28 -5.66
C THR A 105 1.05 -4.74 -5.96
N LEU A 106 2.04 -5.62 -6.11
CA LEU A 106 1.81 -7.04 -6.34
C LEU A 106 1.11 -7.73 -5.17
N ALA A 107 1.08 -7.11 -3.98
CA ALA A 107 0.29 -7.58 -2.85
C ALA A 107 -1.19 -7.83 -3.20
N HIS A 108 -1.74 -7.14 -4.20
CA HIS A 108 -3.12 -7.33 -4.66
C HIS A 108 -3.35 -8.66 -5.39
N LEU A 109 -2.29 -9.31 -5.85
CA LEU A 109 -2.34 -10.59 -6.58
C LEU A 109 -2.21 -11.82 -5.67
N HIS A 110 -2.07 -11.62 -4.35
CA HIS A 110 -1.94 -12.73 -3.40
C HIS A 110 -3.22 -13.59 -3.37
N THR A 111 -3.12 -14.84 -3.80
CA THR A 111 -4.26 -15.76 -3.93
C THR A 111 -4.60 -16.55 -2.66
N GLN A 112 -3.65 -16.75 -1.74
CA GLN A 112 -3.83 -17.62 -0.56
C GLN A 112 -4.48 -16.91 0.64
N ARG A 113 -4.80 -15.60 0.54
CA ARG A 113 -5.48 -14.87 1.62
C ARG A 113 -6.96 -15.21 1.68
N ALA A 114 -7.50 -15.27 2.89
CA ALA A 114 -8.94 -15.30 3.12
C ALA A 114 -9.57 -14.00 2.58
N TYR A 115 -10.56 -14.13 1.71
CA TYR A 115 -11.27 -13.00 1.11
C TYR A 115 -12.40 -12.54 2.05
N VAL A 116 -12.51 -11.21 2.25
CA VAL A 116 -13.69 -10.62 2.89
C VAL A 116 -14.73 -10.38 1.78
N PRO A 117 -15.88 -11.06 1.77
CA PRO A 117 -16.90 -10.83 0.76
C PRO A 117 -17.44 -9.40 0.88
N LEU A 118 -17.16 -8.57 -0.12
CA LEU A 118 -17.63 -7.19 -0.18
C LEU A 118 -19.04 -7.07 -0.82
N GLN A 119 -19.58 -8.14 -1.39
CA GLN A 119 -20.90 -8.19 -2.01
C GLN A 119 -21.74 -9.32 -1.40
N THR A 120 -22.95 -9.00 -0.95
CA THR A 120 -23.96 -9.94 -0.42
C THR A 120 -24.98 -10.38 -1.48
N SER A 121 -24.84 -9.98 -2.74
CA SER A 121 -25.75 -10.39 -3.82
C SER A 121 -25.37 -11.77 -4.42
N SER A 122 -26.16 -12.75 -4.00
CA SER A 122 -26.52 -14.07 -4.52
C SER A 122 -26.10 -14.50 -5.96
N LEU A 123 -25.71 -15.78 -6.03
CA LEU A 123 -25.75 -16.76 -7.16
C LEU A 123 -24.58 -16.84 -8.16
N GLU A 124 -23.84 -17.95 -8.04
CA GLU A 124 -23.20 -18.73 -9.14
C GLU A 124 -21.94 -18.23 -9.87
N ALA A 125 -20.97 -17.62 -9.16
CA ALA A 125 -19.59 -17.61 -9.67
C ALA A 125 -18.59 -17.88 -8.54
N SER A 126 -17.70 -18.85 -8.75
CA SER A 126 -16.61 -19.10 -7.80
C SER A 126 -15.74 -17.84 -7.66
N PRO A 127 -15.27 -17.48 -6.45
CA PRO A 127 -14.49 -16.27 -6.21
C PRO A 127 -13.20 -16.14 -7.04
N ASP A 128 -12.75 -17.23 -7.67
CA ASP A 128 -11.59 -17.24 -8.57
C ASP A 128 -11.94 -16.87 -10.02
N GLN A 129 -13.20 -16.98 -10.45
CA GLN A 129 -13.62 -16.68 -11.83
C GLN A 129 -13.84 -15.19 -12.10
N GLN A 130 -14.02 -14.36 -11.07
CA GLN A 130 -14.26 -12.91 -11.21
C GLN A 130 -13.00 -12.04 -11.11
N ARG A 131 -11.84 -12.58 -10.66
CA ARG A 131 -10.66 -11.75 -10.31
C ARG A 131 -9.98 -11.06 -11.50
N ASP A 132 -10.15 -11.60 -12.70
CA ASP A 132 -9.40 -11.20 -13.91
C ASP A 132 -10.32 -10.83 -15.08
N THR A 133 -11.59 -10.47 -14.85
CA THR A 133 -12.55 -10.17 -15.95
C THR A 133 -12.49 -8.74 -16.45
N GLU A 134 -12.09 -7.79 -15.59
CA GLU A 134 -12.04 -6.38 -15.97
C GLU A 134 -11.01 -6.10 -17.05
N LYS A 135 -11.45 -5.41 -18.11
CA LYS A 135 -10.62 -5.13 -19.28
C LYS A 135 -9.87 -3.82 -19.13
N GLU A 136 -8.64 -3.91 -18.64
CA GLU A 136 -7.78 -2.75 -18.32
C GLU A 136 -6.60 -2.57 -19.29
N TRP A 137 -6.17 -3.64 -19.96
CA TRP A 137 -4.90 -3.69 -20.67
C TRP A 137 -5.03 -3.44 -22.16
N TYR A 138 -4.09 -2.68 -22.70
CA TYR A 138 -3.92 -2.46 -24.13
C TYR A 138 -2.50 -2.83 -24.52
N TYR A 139 -2.31 -3.32 -25.74
CA TYR A 139 -0.99 -3.53 -26.31
C TYR A 139 -0.88 -2.88 -27.70
N GLY A 140 0.34 -2.55 -28.12
CA GLY A 140 0.62 -2.04 -29.47
C GLY A 140 0.73 -3.21 -30.45
N ASN A 141 -0.15 -3.26 -31.44
CA ASN A 141 -0.13 -4.30 -32.47
C ASN A 141 1.03 -4.11 -33.47
N LYS A 142 1.10 -4.96 -34.49
CA LYS A 142 2.15 -4.94 -35.53
C LYS A 142 2.21 -3.61 -36.29
N ASP A 143 1.07 -2.94 -36.45
CA ASP A 143 0.92 -1.65 -37.12
C ASP A 143 1.12 -0.45 -36.17
N LYS A 144 1.52 -0.71 -34.91
CA LYS A 144 1.66 0.26 -33.82
C LYS A 144 0.36 0.96 -33.45
N GLU A 145 -0.77 0.35 -33.79
CA GLU A 145 -2.09 0.78 -33.35
C GLU A 145 -2.39 0.20 -31.96
N ARG A 146 -3.27 0.89 -31.24
CA ARG A 146 -3.75 0.47 -29.93
C ARG A 146 -4.76 -0.66 -30.11
N ASP A 147 -4.48 -1.82 -29.53
CA ASP A 147 -5.38 -2.96 -29.49
C ASP A 147 -5.85 -3.24 -28.05
N GLY A 148 -7.14 -3.56 -27.88
CA GLY A 148 -7.80 -3.74 -26.58
C GLY A 148 -9.04 -2.84 -26.34
N PRO A 149 -9.62 -2.84 -25.13
CA PRO A 149 -9.05 -3.36 -23.88
C PRO A 149 -9.16 -4.89 -23.75
N TYR A 150 -8.20 -5.46 -23.02
CA TYR A 150 -8.13 -6.86 -22.63
C TYR A 150 -8.12 -7.00 -21.12
N SER A 151 -8.71 -8.09 -20.64
CA SER A 151 -8.57 -8.50 -19.25
C SER A 151 -7.18 -9.07 -18.98
N PHE A 152 -6.78 -9.16 -17.71
CA PHE A 152 -5.50 -9.77 -17.37
C PHE A 152 -5.45 -11.26 -17.76
N GLY A 153 -6.59 -11.95 -17.69
CA GLY A 153 -6.74 -13.32 -18.19
C GLY A 153 -6.48 -13.41 -19.71
N GLU A 154 -7.08 -12.51 -20.49
CA GLU A 154 -6.85 -12.44 -21.94
C GLU A 154 -5.39 -12.13 -22.28
N MET A 155 -4.73 -11.26 -21.51
CA MET A 155 -3.28 -10.98 -21.66
C MET A 155 -2.41 -12.22 -21.42
N LYS A 156 -2.79 -13.13 -20.50
CA LYS A 156 -2.08 -14.41 -20.29
C LYS A 156 -2.19 -15.32 -21.51
N GLU A 157 -3.36 -15.36 -22.15
CA GLU A 157 -3.55 -16.17 -23.36
C GLU A 157 -2.76 -15.58 -24.55
N LEU A 158 -2.81 -14.26 -24.75
CA LEU A 158 -2.00 -13.58 -25.79
C LEU A 158 -0.50 -13.84 -25.63
N TRP A 159 -0.01 -13.99 -24.39
CA TRP A 159 1.38 -14.35 -24.11
C TRP A 159 1.69 -15.80 -24.48
N LYS A 160 0.79 -16.75 -24.15
CA LYS A 160 0.93 -18.17 -24.53
C LYS A 160 0.93 -18.35 -26.05
N GLU A 161 0.08 -17.60 -26.75
CA GLU A 161 -0.01 -17.60 -28.21
C GLU A 161 1.18 -16.86 -28.89
N SER A 162 2.09 -16.26 -28.11
CA SER A 162 3.21 -15.45 -28.60
C SER A 162 2.79 -14.22 -29.43
N THR A 163 1.54 -13.75 -29.26
CA THR A 163 1.05 -12.49 -29.86
C THR A 163 1.70 -11.29 -29.19
N ILE A 164 1.90 -11.36 -27.87
CA ILE A 164 2.67 -10.38 -27.10
C ILE A 164 3.99 -11.01 -26.62
N HIS A 165 5.05 -10.21 -26.56
CA HIS A 165 6.39 -10.61 -26.14
C HIS A 165 7.02 -9.55 -25.24
N GLN A 166 8.22 -9.80 -24.72
CA GLN A 166 8.91 -8.95 -23.73
C GLN A 166 8.96 -7.45 -24.10
N LYS A 167 9.23 -7.17 -25.39
CA LYS A 167 9.35 -5.81 -25.92
C LYS A 167 8.02 -5.19 -26.39
N THR A 168 6.92 -5.92 -26.32
CA THR A 168 5.60 -5.40 -26.73
C THR A 168 5.24 -4.24 -25.81
N ARG A 169 4.85 -3.12 -26.39
CA ARG A 169 4.42 -1.96 -25.60
C ARG A 169 3.01 -2.20 -25.11
N CYS A 170 2.83 -2.15 -23.79
CA CYS A 170 1.52 -2.25 -23.16
C CYS A 170 1.21 -0.96 -22.38
N TRP A 171 -0.07 -0.74 -22.16
CA TRP A 171 -0.58 0.39 -21.40
C TRP A 171 -1.89 0.03 -20.70
N ALA A 172 -2.12 0.62 -19.55
CA ALA A 172 -3.37 0.56 -18.82
C ALA A 172 -3.61 1.91 -18.13
N GLN A 173 -4.86 2.18 -17.74
CA GLN A 173 -5.19 3.41 -17.03
C GLN A 173 -4.40 3.51 -15.71
N GLY A 174 -3.89 4.70 -15.40
CA GLY A 174 -3.04 4.94 -14.23
C GLY A 174 -1.53 4.81 -14.50
N MET A 175 -1.12 4.34 -15.68
CA MET A 175 0.27 4.38 -16.13
C MET A 175 0.64 5.72 -16.75
N GLU A 176 1.89 6.18 -16.54
CA GLU A 176 2.43 7.42 -17.14
C GLU A 176 2.46 7.40 -18.68
N GLY A 177 2.47 6.21 -19.28
CA GLY A 177 2.52 6.03 -20.73
C GLY A 177 2.80 4.59 -21.11
N TRP A 178 2.83 4.33 -22.41
CA TRP A 178 3.14 3.03 -22.99
C TRP A 178 4.53 2.57 -22.58
N ARG A 179 4.65 1.36 -22.03
CA ARG A 179 5.93 0.78 -21.62
C ARG A 179 6.09 -0.63 -22.18
N PRO A 180 7.32 -1.09 -22.46
CA PRO A 180 7.58 -2.50 -22.75
C PRO A 180 7.05 -3.40 -21.63
N LEU A 181 6.51 -4.57 -21.98
CA LEU A 181 5.97 -5.56 -21.05
C LEU A 181 6.96 -5.91 -19.93
N GLU A 182 8.24 -6.07 -20.27
CA GLU A 182 9.32 -6.35 -19.32
C GLU A 182 9.54 -5.27 -18.24
N GLN A 183 9.07 -4.04 -18.49
CA GLN A 183 9.17 -2.89 -17.58
C GLN A 183 7.89 -2.67 -16.77
N ILE A 184 6.85 -3.48 -16.98
CA ILE A 184 5.58 -3.37 -16.26
C ILE A 184 5.57 -4.44 -15.18
N PRO A 185 5.62 -4.09 -13.88
CA PRO A 185 5.84 -5.04 -12.79
C PRO A 185 4.87 -6.22 -12.79
N GLN A 186 3.56 -5.95 -12.88
CA GLN A 186 2.54 -7.00 -12.92
C GLN A 186 2.76 -7.98 -14.07
N LEU A 187 2.94 -7.48 -15.30
CA LEU A 187 3.14 -8.33 -16.48
C LEU A 187 4.48 -9.06 -16.43
N LYS A 188 5.56 -8.39 -16.03
CA LYS A 188 6.89 -8.98 -15.83
C LYS A 188 6.83 -10.17 -14.88
N TRP A 189 6.29 -9.97 -13.68
CA TRP A 189 6.34 -10.97 -12.61
C TRP A 189 5.31 -12.09 -12.77
N GLN A 190 4.27 -11.90 -13.58
CA GLN A 190 3.23 -12.91 -13.81
C GLN A 190 3.40 -13.68 -15.12
N LEU A 191 3.89 -13.05 -16.20
CA LEU A 191 4.00 -13.68 -17.52
C LEU A 191 5.42 -14.16 -17.86
N MET A 192 6.43 -13.33 -17.55
CA MET A 192 7.82 -13.55 -17.95
C MET A 192 8.64 -14.26 -16.88
N ALA A 193 8.46 -13.88 -15.62
CA ALA A 193 9.43 -14.19 -14.59
C ALA A 193 9.60 -15.69 -14.37
N GLN A 194 10.85 -16.08 -14.09
CA GLN A 194 11.26 -17.47 -13.89
C GLN A 194 11.69 -17.73 -12.44
N GLY A 195 11.90 -19.00 -12.10
CA GLY A 195 12.38 -19.40 -10.79
C GLY A 195 11.30 -19.39 -9.70
N MET A 196 11.67 -19.94 -8.54
CA MET A 196 10.79 -20.07 -7.39
C MET A 196 10.88 -18.84 -6.50
N SER A 197 9.72 -18.32 -6.10
CA SER A 197 9.63 -17.24 -5.11
C SER A 197 10.04 -17.78 -3.73
N LEU A 198 10.85 -17.01 -3.01
CA LEU A 198 11.20 -17.25 -1.60
C LEU A 198 10.19 -16.62 -0.63
N MET A 199 9.45 -15.62 -1.12
CA MET A 199 8.38 -14.94 -0.38
C MET A 199 7.11 -14.86 -1.24
N ASN A 200 5.94 -14.94 -0.61
CA ASN A 200 4.68 -14.60 -1.28
C ASN A 200 4.53 -13.07 -1.38
N GLU A 201 3.46 -12.62 -2.04
CA GLU A 201 3.23 -11.19 -2.30
C GLU A 201 2.97 -10.38 -1.01
N SER A 202 2.33 -10.96 0.01
CA SER A 202 2.13 -10.30 1.31
C SER A 202 3.46 -10.13 2.07
N ASP A 203 4.31 -11.15 2.10
CA ASP A 203 5.61 -11.12 2.77
C ASP A 203 6.55 -10.13 2.08
N MET A 204 6.54 -10.09 0.75
CA MET A 204 7.27 -9.11 -0.04
C MET A 204 6.81 -7.68 0.27
N ALA A 205 5.49 -7.44 0.27
CA ALA A 205 4.94 -6.14 0.60
C ALA A 205 5.24 -5.72 2.05
N THR A 206 5.20 -6.68 2.99
CA THR A 206 5.59 -6.46 4.39
C THR A 206 7.04 -6.00 4.49
N LEU A 207 7.97 -6.66 3.80
CA LEU A 207 9.38 -6.26 3.75
C LEU A 207 9.55 -4.84 3.20
N ILE A 208 8.86 -4.53 2.09
CA ILE A 208 8.91 -3.22 1.45
C ILE A 208 8.36 -2.11 2.34
N LEU A 209 7.22 -2.34 3.00
CA LEU A 209 6.64 -1.37 3.93
C LEU A 209 7.57 -1.12 5.13
N ASN A 210 8.25 -2.15 5.66
CA ASN A 210 9.25 -1.99 6.70
C ASN A 210 10.44 -1.14 6.23
N ILE A 211 10.89 -1.32 4.97
CA ILE A 211 11.91 -0.46 4.35
C ILE A 211 11.44 1.00 4.32
N PHE A 212 10.23 1.28 3.82
CA PHE A 212 9.70 2.65 3.78
C PHE A 212 9.57 3.29 5.16
N ILE A 213 9.10 2.54 6.15
CA ILE A 213 9.01 2.98 7.54
C ILE A 213 10.39 3.38 8.06
N ARG A 214 11.40 2.50 7.94
CA ARG A 214 12.77 2.77 8.39
C ARG A 214 13.37 4.00 7.71
N MET A 215 13.17 4.13 6.40
CA MET A 215 13.64 5.30 5.64
C MET A 215 13.04 6.60 6.18
N CYS A 216 11.76 6.61 6.54
CA CYS A 216 11.11 7.78 7.11
C CYS A 216 11.56 8.05 8.56
N GLU A 217 11.79 7.02 9.37
CA GLU A 217 12.25 7.13 10.75
C GLU A 217 13.68 7.74 10.84
N PHE A 218 14.56 7.52 9.86
CA PHE A 218 15.87 8.17 9.79
C PHE A 218 15.83 9.69 9.54
N TYR A 219 14.71 10.21 9.06
CA TYR A 219 14.53 11.61 8.72
C TYR A 219 13.16 12.08 9.23
N PRO A 220 13.03 12.33 10.54
CA PRO A 220 11.77 12.76 11.15
C PRO A 220 11.29 14.12 10.60
N SER A 221 9.98 14.40 10.72
CA SER A 221 9.40 15.69 10.30
C SER A 221 9.70 16.82 11.30
N ARG A 222 10.19 16.47 12.49
CA ARG A 222 10.52 17.38 13.57
C ARG A 222 11.93 17.12 14.08
N ASP A 223 12.61 18.16 14.52
CA ASP A 223 13.95 18.06 15.12
C ASP A 223 13.88 17.76 16.64
N ALA A 224 15.04 17.78 17.31
CA ALA A 224 15.16 17.52 18.73
C ALA A 224 14.44 18.56 19.62
N GLU A 225 14.19 19.76 19.10
CA GLU A 225 13.45 20.85 19.77
C GLU A 225 11.95 20.83 19.42
N ASN A 226 11.49 19.77 18.73
CA ASN A 226 10.12 19.60 18.26
C ASN A 226 9.70 20.64 17.19
N ALA A 227 10.65 21.35 16.58
CA ALA A 227 10.40 22.29 15.49
C ALA A 227 10.21 21.55 14.16
N ILE A 228 9.34 22.07 13.30
CA ILE A 228 9.01 21.44 12.01
C ILE A 228 10.19 21.61 11.04
N VAL A 229 10.70 20.50 10.51
CA VAL A 229 11.78 20.48 9.52
C VAL A 229 11.24 20.86 8.14
N ARG A 230 11.86 21.87 7.52
CA ARG A 230 11.56 22.33 6.14
C ARG A 230 12.84 22.40 5.30
N PRO A 231 12.82 21.93 4.03
CA PRO A 231 11.72 21.24 3.36
C PRO A 231 11.42 19.87 3.99
N LEU A 232 10.21 19.32 3.76
CA LEU A 232 9.84 17.99 4.24
C LEU A 232 10.91 16.96 3.81
N PRO A 233 11.32 16.01 4.67
CA PRO A 233 12.28 14.98 4.33
C PRO A 233 12.02 14.31 2.98
N ARG A 234 13.09 14.09 2.20
CA ARG A 234 13.00 13.57 0.82
C ARG A 234 12.23 12.26 0.72
N ALA A 235 12.44 11.32 1.66
CA ALA A 235 11.70 10.05 1.70
C ALA A 235 10.19 10.27 1.79
N LYS A 236 9.74 11.11 2.72
CA LYS A 236 8.32 11.44 2.90
C LYS A 236 7.75 12.17 1.68
N ARG A 237 8.53 13.07 1.05
CA ARG A 237 8.12 13.75 -0.19
C ARG A 237 7.87 12.75 -1.33
N LEU A 238 8.83 11.88 -1.63
CA LEU A 238 8.70 10.87 -2.69
C LEU A 238 7.52 9.92 -2.44
N LEU A 239 7.33 9.49 -1.18
CA LEU A 239 6.21 8.61 -0.81
C LEU A 239 4.85 9.33 -0.81
N SER A 240 4.82 10.67 -0.84
CA SER A 240 3.60 11.47 -0.95
C SER A 240 3.21 11.79 -2.40
N GLU A 241 4.03 11.42 -3.38
CA GLU A 241 3.78 11.71 -4.79
C GLU A 241 2.61 10.86 -5.34
N PRO A 242 1.91 11.33 -6.39
CA PRO A 242 0.79 10.60 -7.00
C PRO A 242 1.13 9.18 -7.49
N ASN A 243 2.40 8.95 -7.83
CA ASN A 243 2.89 7.65 -8.27
C ASN A 243 3.22 6.67 -7.14
N ALA A 244 3.10 7.10 -5.87
CA ALA A 244 3.44 6.34 -4.68
C ALA A 244 2.28 6.25 -3.68
N LEU A 245 1.79 7.39 -3.16
CA LEU A 245 0.85 7.43 -2.05
C LEU A 245 -0.45 6.64 -2.32
N PRO A 246 -1.14 6.80 -3.47
CA PRO A 246 -2.36 6.04 -3.75
C PRO A 246 -2.14 4.53 -3.72
N HIS A 247 -1.02 4.06 -4.27
CA HIS A 247 -0.70 2.63 -4.32
C HIS A 247 -0.39 2.05 -2.94
N ILE A 248 0.26 2.82 -2.06
CA ILE A 248 0.48 2.42 -0.66
C ILE A 248 -0.86 2.39 0.10
N VAL A 249 -1.71 3.39 -0.10
CA VAL A 249 -3.05 3.47 0.52
C VAL A 249 -3.93 2.31 0.08
N GLN A 250 -3.92 1.96 -1.21
CA GLN A 250 -4.73 0.89 -1.77
C GLN A 250 -4.44 -0.49 -1.16
N LEU A 251 -3.24 -0.72 -0.60
CA LEU A 251 -2.92 -1.95 0.13
C LEU A 251 -3.86 -2.22 1.31
N LEU A 252 -4.57 -1.22 1.82
CA LEU A 252 -5.61 -1.41 2.84
C LEU A 252 -6.75 -2.33 2.37
N LEU A 253 -7.02 -2.35 1.05
CA LEU A 253 -8.00 -3.24 0.41
C LEU A 253 -7.55 -4.70 0.33
N THR A 254 -6.33 -5.01 0.78
CA THR A 254 -5.92 -6.40 0.99
C THR A 254 -6.59 -7.01 2.22
N PHE A 255 -7.04 -6.16 3.16
CA PHE A 255 -7.56 -6.52 4.48
C PHE A 255 -6.64 -7.44 5.31
N ASP A 256 -5.38 -7.58 4.90
CA ASP A 256 -4.35 -8.35 5.60
C ASP A 256 -3.90 -7.56 6.84
N PRO A 257 -4.06 -8.10 8.06
CA PRO A 257 -3.73 -7.38 9.28
C PRO A 257 -2.28 -6.87 9.35
N SER A 258 -1.33 -7.64 8.82
CA SER A 258 0.10 -7.28 8.83
C SER A 258 0.39 -6.11 7.89
N LEU A 259 -0.25 -6.09 6.71
CA LEU A 259 -0.14 -5.00 5.76
C LEU A 259 -0.87 -3.75 6.25
N VAL A 260 -2.10 -3.89 6.75
CA VAL A 260 -2.91 -2.76 7.23
C VAL A 260 -2.21 -2.03 8.38
N GLU A 261 -1.63 -2.75 9.33
CA GLU A 261 -0.88 -2.15 10.44
C GLU A 261 0.31 -1.33 9.93
N ARG A 262 1.08 -1.87 8.99
CA ARG A 262 2.27 -1.21 8.43
C ARG A 262 1.93 -0.02 7.54
N VAL A 263 0.93 -0.15 6.68
CA VAL A 263 0.43 0.97 5.88
C VAL A 263 -0.02 2.09 6.80
N THR A 264 -0.80 1.78 7.84
CA THR A 264 -1.27 2.80 8.78
C THR A 264 -0.14 3.44 9.58
N LYS A 265 0.84 2.65 10.05
CA LYS A 265 2.05 3.19 10.70
C LYS A 265 2.79 4.13 9.75
N LEU A 266 3.03 3.70 8.52
CA LEU A 266 3.72 4.48 7.50
C LEU A 266 2.98 5.78 7.18
N LEU A 267 1.65 5.74 7.03
CA LEU A 267 0.82 6.92 6.76
C LEU A 267 0.89 7.94 7.90
N ASN A 268 0.86 7.50 9.17
CA ASN A 268 1.05 8.39 10.32
C ASN A 268 2.42 9.11 10.25
N ILE A 269 3.49 8.39 9.86
CA ILE A 269 4.83 8.98 9.73
C ILE A 269 4.94 9.92 8.53
N ILE A 270 4.39 9.54 7.37
CA ILE A 270 4.48 10.32 6.12
C ILE A 270 3.68 11.62 6.24
N LEU A 271 2.47 11.57 6.81
CA LEU A 271 1.56 12.72 6.84
C LEU A 271 1.84 13.68 8.00
N GLU A 272 2.68 13.32 8.96
CA GLU A 272 3.10 14.22 10.03
C GLU A 272 3.73 15.52 9.47
N ASP A 273 3.05 16.65 9.72
CA ASP A 273 3.42 18.01 9.26
C ASP A 273 3.63 18.12 7.74
N ASN A 274 3.02 17.21 6.99
CA ASN A 274 3.12 17.12 5.55
C ASN A 274 2.16 18.11 4.87
N PRO A 275 2.65 19.02 4.01
CA PRO A 275 1.80 19.97 3.29
C PRO A 275 0.75 19.32 2.38
N GLN A 276 0.92 18.05 2.00
CA GLN A 276 -0.04 17.30 1.17
C GLN A 276 -1.18 16.67 1.99
N LEU A 277 -1.09 16.62 3.32
CA LEU A 277 -2.13 16.05 4.19
C LEU A 277 -3.53 16.56 3.85
N PRO A 278 -3.77 17.88 3.63
CA PRO A 278 -5.12 18.37 3.36
C PRO A 278 -5.80 17.74 2.15
N ARG A 279 -5.05 17.12 1.23
CA ARG A 279 -5.58 16.42 0.04
C ARG A 279 -5.52 14.90 0.17
N ALA A 280 -5.02 14.35 1.28
CA ALA A 280 -4.86 12.91 1.47
C ALA A 280 -6.19 12.14 1.32
N PHE A 281 -7.33 12.78 1.60
CA PHE A 281 -8.65 12.20 1.40
C PHE A 281 -8.91 11.75 -0.04
N SER A 282 -8.28 12.40 -1.03
CA SER A 282 -8.43 12.09 -2.47
C SER A 282 -7.88 10.71 -2.88
N THR A 283 -7.10 10.05 -2.01
CA THR A 283 -6.53 8.73 -2.27
C THR A 283 -7.48 7.57 -1.95
N GLY A 284 -8.64 7.86 -1.34
CA GLY A 284 -9.58 6.84 -0.86
C GLY A 284 -9.28 6.31 0.54
N VAL A 285 -8.22 6.80 1.21
CA VAL A 285 -7.72 6.25 2.49
C VAL A 285 -8.81 6.11 3.56
N PHE A 286 -9.73 7.07 3.69
CA PHE A 286 -10.80 7.03 4.70
C PHE A 286 -11.84 5.94 4.42
N PHE A 287 -12.14 5.69 3.14
CA PHE A 287 -13.02 4.60 2.75
C PHE A 287 -12.37 3.24 3.06
N PHE A 288 -11.12 3.04 2.63
CA PHE A 288 -10.45 1.75 2.75
C PHE A 288 -10.15 1.37 4.21
N ILE A 289 -9.72 2.34 5.02
CA ILE A 289 -9.45 2.12 6.45
C ILE A 289 -10.71 1.73 7.22
N LEU A 290 -11.85 2.37 6.95
CA LEU A 290 -13.11 2.11 7.67
C LEU A 290 -13.74 0.76 7.30
N MET A 291 -13.36 0.17 6.17
CA MET A 291 -13.75 -1.19 5.79
C MET A 291 -12.98 -2.28 6.54
N TYR A 292 -11.92 -1.92 7.27
CA TYR A 292 -11.10 -2.91 7.97
C TYR A 292 -11.85 -3.51 9.17
N THR A 293 -11.93 -4.85 9.21
CA THR A 293 -12.67 -5.61 10.22
C THR A 293 -11.82 -6.15 11.37
N GLY A 294 -10.48 -6.08 11.27
CA GLY A 294 -9.58 -6.56 12.32
C GLY A 294 -9.64 -5.75 13.62
N SER A 295 -9.03 -6.27 14.67
CA SER A 295 -9.07 -5.70 16.03
C SER A 295 -7.93 -4.70 16.32
N ASN A 296 -6.85 -4.72 15.55
CA ASN A 296 -5.68 -3.84 15.67
C ASN A 296 -5.92 -2.44 15.08
N ILE A 297 -7.00 -1.77 15.50
CA ILE A 297 -7.43 -0.48 14.92
C ILE A 297 -6.85 0.75 15.63
N LEU A 298 -6.08 0.61 16.71
CA LEU A 298 -5.53 1.78 17.40
C LEU A 298 -4.65 2.67 16.49
N PRO A 299 -3.76 2.13 15.63
CA PRO A 299 -3.04 2.95 14.65
C PRO A 299 -3.97 3.68 13.68
N ILE A 300 -5.09 3.04 13.31
CA ILE A 300 -6.13 3.61 12.45
C ILE A 300 -6.81 4.78 13.17
N ALA A 301 -7.22 4.60 14.42
CA ALA A 301 -7.85 5.65 15.21
C ALA A 301 -6.90 6.86 15.41
N LYS A 302 -5.59 6.61 15.60
CA LYS A 302 -4.57 7.68 15.66
C LYS A 302 -4.48 8.45 14.35
N PHE A 303 -4.47 7.73 13.22
CA PHE A 303 -4.48 8.34 11.89
C PHE A 303 -5.73 9.20 11.67
N LEU A 304 -6.92 8.66 11.97
CA LEU A 304 -8.19 9.37 11.84
C LEU A 304 -8.19 10.65 12.70
N LYS A 305 -7.85 10.55 13.98
CA LYS A 305 -7.79 11.71 14.89
C LYS A 305 -6.81 12.77 14.39
N TYR A 306 -5.64 12.38 13.90
CA TYR A 306 -4.63 13.33 13.45
C TYR A 306 -5.05 14.08 12.17
N THR A 307 -5.77 13.40 11.28
CA THR A 307 -5.99 13.88 9.90
C THR A 307 -7.35 14.51 9.66
N HIS A 308 -8.40 14.09 10.37
CA HIS A 308 -9.78 14.39 9.97
C HIS A 308 -10.14 15.89 9.96
N MET A 309 -9.58 16.68 10.90
CA MET A 309 -9.78 18.14 10.94
C MET A 309 -8.75 18.95 10.13
N LYS A 310 -7.80 18.29 9.47
CA LYS A 310 -6.73 18.95 8.70
C LYS A 310 -6.94 18.82 7.20
N GLN A 311 -8.15 18.46 6.78
CA GLN A 311 -8.50 18.24 5.40
C GLN A 311 -8.91 19.56 4.74
N SER A 312 -8.64 19.67 3.44
CA SER A 312 -9.21 20.72 2.57
C SER A 312 -10.52 20.24 1.93
N PHE A 313 -11.26 19.39 2.66
CA PHE A 313 -12.52 18.82 2.23
C PHE A 313 -13.65 19.83 2.42
N ARG A 314 -14.57 19.91 1.45
CA ARG A 314 -15.80 20.70 1.52
C ARG A 314 -16.92 19.94 0.81
N PRO A 315 -17.97 19.51 1.51
CA PRO A 315 -19.14 18.91 0.87
C PRO A 315 -19.97 20.00 0.17
N ASP A 316 -20.76 19.59 -0.83
CA ASP A 316 -21.65 20.50 -1.56
C ASP A 316 -22.89 20.93 -0.74
N GLU A 317 -23.23 20.22 0.35
CA GLU A 317 -24.41 20.48 1.18
C GLU A 317 -24.10 21.33 2.43
N GLN A 318 -24.81 22.45 2.58
CA GLN A 318 -24.58 23.48 3.60
C GLN A 318 -25.33 23.27 4.94
N GLN A 319 -26.07 22.16 5.12
CA GLN A 319 -26.97 21.97 6.27
C GLN A 319 -26.38 21.19 7.47
N SER A 320 -25.09 20.84 7.45
CA SER A 320 -24.43 20.09 8.53
C SER A 320 -23.58 20.98 9.44
N SER A 321 -23.25 20.51 10.65
CA SER A 321 -22.36 21.21 11.58
C SER A 321 -20.95 21.43 11.00
N ASP A 322 -20.21 22.41 11.54
CA ASP A 322 -18.88 22.80 11.02
C ASP A 322 -17.87 21.64 11.00
N ILE A 323 -17.91 20.74 11.99
CA ILE A 323 -17.07 19.54 12.03
C ILE A 323 -17.38 18.58 10.88
N MET A 324 -18.66 18.42 10.53
CA MET A 324 -19.13 17.55 9.47
C MET A 324 -18.84 18.11 8.07
N GLN A 325 -18.68 19.42 7.94
CA GLN A 325 -18.32 20.08 6.68
C GLN A 325 -16.80 20.06 6.41
N ARG A 326 -15.97 19.99 7.45
CA ARG A 326 -14.50 20.05 7.31
C ARG A 326 -13.83 18.69 7.17
N SER A 327 -14.55 17.61 7.48
CA SER A 327 -14.03 16.26 7.56
C SER A 327 -14.82 15.31 6.66
N ILE A 328 -14.14 14.57 5.79
CA ILE A 328 -14.74 13.49 5.00
C ILE A 328 -15.35 12.40 5.89
N LEU A 329 -14.93 12.29 7.15
CA LEU A 329 -15.58 11.39 8.10
C LEU A 329 -17.04 11.77 8.35
N GLY A 330 -17.41 13.03 8.16
CA GLY A 330 -18.81 13.46 8.21
C GLY A 330 -19.67 12.83 7.11
N GLN A 331 -19.06 12.30 6.04
CA GLN A 331 -19.78 11.53 5.03
C GLN A 331 -19.88 10.03 5.34
N LEU A 332 -19.03 9.54 6.25
CA LEU A 332 -18.83 8.10 6.47
C LEU A 332 -19.35 7.63 7.82
N LEU A 333 -19.36 8.52 8.82
CA LEU A 333 -19.73 8.22 10.20
C LEU A 333 -20.87 9.13 10.66
N PRO A 334 -21.69 8.66 11.62
CA PRO A 334 -22.61 9.53 12.35
C PRO A 334 -21.86 10.69 13.02
N GLU A 335 -22.52 11.85 13.13
CA GLU A 335 -21.94 13.05 13.74
C GLU A 335 -21.43 12.79 15.16
N ALA A 336 -22.18 12.02 15.96
CA ALA A 336 -21.77 11.63 17.30
C ALA A 336 -20.41 10.91 17.30
N MET A 337 -20.14 10.01 16.35
CA MET A 337 -18.86 9.31 16.27
C MET A 337 -17.71 10.23 15.84
N VAL A 338 -17.96 11.19 14.95
CA VAL A 338 -16.96 12.20 14.54
C VAL A 338 -16.63 13.12 15.71
N CYS A 339 -17.65 13.59 16.44
CA CYS A 339 -17.49 14.37 17.66
C CYS A 339 -16.80 13.57 18.77
N PHE A 340 -17.13 12.29 18.91
CA PHE A 340 -16.53 11.41 19.91
C PHE A 340 -15.03 11.22 19.65
N LEU A 341 -14.63 10.99 18.39
CA LEU A 341 -13.23 10.98 17.98
C LEU A 341 -12.55 12.29 18.36
N GLU A 342 -13.20 13.43 18.10
CA GLU A 342 -12.63 14.74 18.38
C GLU A 342 -12.41 14.99 19.88
N ASN A 343 -13.41 14.65 20.71
CA ASN A 343 -13.42 14.99 22.13
C ASN A 343 -12.65 13.98 23.01
N HIS A 344 -12.71 12.69 22.68
CA HIS A 344 -12.18 11.62 23.53
C HIS A 344 -10.86 11.02 23.03
N GLY A 345 -10.47 11.33 21.79
CA GLY A 345 -9.21 10.90 21.19
C GLY A 345 -9.21 9.44 20.72
N SER A 346 -8.08 9.01 20.16
CA SER A 346 -7.97 7.76 19.40
C SER A 346 -8.14 6.48 20.23
N VAL A 347 -7.74 6.49 21.51
CA VAL A 347 -7.78 5.29 22.36
C VAL A 347 -9.22 4.93 22.67
N LYS A 348 -9.98 5.86 23.26
CA LYS A 348 -11.40 5.67 23.53
C LYS A 348 -12.20 5.41 22.26
N PHE A 349 -11.91 6.13 21.17
CA PHE A 349 -12.55 5.86 19.88
C PHE A 349 -12.31 4.42 19.41
N SER A 350 -11.10 3.87 19.57
CA SER A 350 -10.84 2.48 19.15
C SER A 350 -11.60 1.44 19.98
N GLU A 351 -11.79 1.69 21.27
CA GLU A 351 -12.62 0.84 22.12
C GLU A 351 -14.09 0.93 21.70
N THR A 352 -14.58 2.17 21.49
CA THR A 352 -15.95 2.44 21.08
C THR A 352 -16.28 1.86 19.70
N PHE A 353 -15.38 2.00 18.74
CA PHE A 353 -15.63 1.58 17.36
C PHE A 353 -15.77 0.06 17.18
N LEU A 354 -15.13 -0.74 18.04
CA LEU A 354 -15.21 -2.21 18.02
C LEU A 354 -16.29 -2.80 18.92
N GLY A 355 -16.81 -2.04 19.89
CA GLY A 355 -17.78 -2.55 20.85
C GLY A 355 -19.22 -2.17 20.53
N GLU A 356 -20.06 -2.43 21.52
CA GLU A 356 -21.50 -2.19 21.50
C GLU A 356 -21.82 -1.08 22.50
N PHE A 357 -22.18 0.10 22.00
CA PHE A 357 -22.38 1.30 22.80
C PHE A 357 -23.76 1.88 22.51
N ASP A 358 -24.52 2.05 23.58
CA ASP A 358 -25.85 2.65 23.56
C ASP A 358 -25.93 3.63 24.74
N ASN A 359 -25.33 4.80 24.57
CA ASN A 359 -25.34 5.87 25.56
C ASN A 359 -25.52 7.24 24.89
N PRO A 360 -25.84 8.30 25.66
CA PRO A 360 -26.12 9.62 25.08
C PRO A 360 -24.95 10.25 24.32
N GLU A 361 -23.71 9.82 24.55
CA GLU A 361 -22.51 10.36 23.89
C GLU A 361 -22.18 9.64 22.57
N ALA A 362 -22.46 8.34 22.48
CA ALA A 362 -22.23 7.53 21.29
C ALA A 362 -23.20 6.33 21.23
N ILE A 363 -24.01 6.31 20.18
CA ILE A 363 -24.79 5.13 19.79
C ILE A 363 -24.06 4.48 18.61
N TRP A 364 -23.38 3.37 18.87
CA TRP A 364 -22.60 2.66 17.87
C TRP A 364 -22.53 1.18 18.19
N ASN A 365 -22.90 0.35 17.21
CA ASN A 365 -22.97 -1.10 17.39
C ASN A 365 -22.41 -1.82 16.15
N GLY A 366 -22.24 -3.14 16.27
CA GLY A 366 -21.76 -4.00 15.19
C GLY A 366 -22.64 -3.94 13.93
N GLU A 367 -23.95 -3.69 14.06
CA GLU A 367 -24.85 -3.53 12.93
C GLU A 367 -24.61 -2.23 12.14
N MET A 368 -24.50 -1.11 12.83
CA MET A 368 -24.14 0.17 12.21
C MET A 368 -22.77 0.11 11.54
N ARG A 369 -21.79 -0.54 12.18
CA ARG A 369 -20.47 -0.77 11.58
C ARG A 369 -20.58 -1.61 10.30
N ARG A 370 -21.33 -2.72 10.33
CA ARG A 370 -21.55 -3.57 9.15
C ARG A 370 -22.19 -2.80 8.00
N MET A 371 -23.25 -2.03 8.27
CA MET A 371 -23.93 -1.22 7.28
C MET A 371 -23.03 -0.13 6.68
N MET A 372 -22.18 0.49 7.49
CA MET A 372 -21.16 1.43 7.00
C MET A 372 -20.22 0.73 6.02
N ILE A 373 -19.70 -0.45 6.39
CA ILE A 373 -18.81 -1.24 5.54
C ILE A 373 -19.49 -1.63 4.22
N GLU A 374 -20.74 -2.11 4.26
CA GLU A 374 -21.52 -2.48 3.07
C GLU A 374 -21.73 -1.29 2.12
N LYS A 375 -22.00 -0.10 2.66
CA LYS A 375 -22.17 1.11 1.85
C LYS A 375 -20.87 1.59 1.22
N ILE A 376 -19.77 1.53 1.98
CA ILE A 376 -18.45 1.86 1.41
C ILE A 376 -18.08 0.82 0.35
N ALA A 377 -18.33 -0.47 0.59
CA ALA A 377 -18.09 -1.54 -0.37
C ALA A 377 -18.86 -1.31 -1.68
N ALA A 378 -20.14 -0.94 -1.59
CA ALA A 378 -20.96 -0.57 -2.75
C ALA A 378 -20.40 0.68 -3.49
N HIS A 379 -19.93 1.69 -2.75
CA HIS A 379 -19.33 2.89 -3.33
C HIS A 379 -18.04 2.59 -4.14
N ILE A 380 -17.23 1.63 -3.67
CA ILE A 380 -15.97 1.26 -4.33
C ILE A 380 -16.09 0.01 -5.21
N ALA A 381 -17.30 -0.50 -5.45
CA ALA A 381 -17.54 -1.78 -6.10
C ALA A 381 -16.97 -1.85 -7.52
N ASP A 382 -16.97 -0.73 -8.25
CA ASP A 382 -16.39 -0.66 -9.60
C ASP A 382 -14.85 -0.62 -9.58
N PHE A 383 -14.24 -0.26 -8.45
CA PHE A 383 -12.80 -0.09 -8.37
C PHE A 383 -12.07 -1.38 -7.96
N THR A 384 -12.61 -2.15 -7.02
CA THR A 384 -11.90 -3.33 -6.49
C THR A 384 -11.60 -4.39 -7.57
N PRO A 385 -12.47 -4.68 -8.56
CA PRO A 385 -12.15 -5.64 -9.64
C PRO A 385 -11.10 -5.07 -10.60
N ARG A 386 -11.15 -3.77 -10.89
CA ARG A 386 -10.14 -3.08 -11.73
C ARG A 386 -8.75 -3.15 -11.11
N LEU A 387 -8.66 -2.99 -9.78
CA LEU A 387 -7.39 -3.10 -9.05
C LEU A 387 -6.79 -4.51 -9.11
N GLN A 388 -7.61 -5.55 -9.22
CA GLN A 388 -7.14 -6.93 -9.38
C GLN A 388 -6.62 -7.18 -10.81
N SER A 389 -7.30 -6.64 -11.82
CA SER A 389 -6.85 -6.71 -13.22
C SER A 389 -5.61 -5.85 -13.49
N ASN A 390 -5.49 -4.68 -12.84
CA ASN A 390 -4.39 -3.74 -12.97
C ASN A 390 -3.98 -3.21 -11.58
N THR A 391 -2.87 -3.73 -11.03
CA THR A 391 -2.40 -3.36 -9.69
C THR A 391 -1.92 -1.91 -9.58
N ARG A 392 -1.79 -1.21 -10.71
CA ARG A 392 -1.46 0.21 -10.83
C ARG A 392 -2.68 1.09 -11.11
N ALA A 393 -3.89 0.53 -11.19
CA ALA A 393 -5.12 1.32 -11.22
C ALA A 393 -5.19 2.21 -9.97
N THR A 394 -5.56 3.47 -10.13
CA THR A 394 -5.70 4.42 -9.03
C THR A 394 -7.17 4.69 -8.73
N TYR A 395 -7.51 4.68 -7.45
CA TYR A 395 -8.85 5.07 -7.03
C TYR A 395 -9.07 6.56 -7.28
N GLN A 396 -10.21 6.91 -7.85
CA GLN A 396 -10.65 8.29 -7.99
C GLN A 396 -11.79 8.51 -7.01
N VAL A 397 -11.57 9.40 -6.03
CA VAL A 397 -12.62 9.76 -5.08
C VAL A 397 -13.70 10.52 -5.83
N HIS A 398 -14.86 9.90 -5.94
CA HIS A 398 -16.10 10.57 -6.26
C HIS A 398 -16.75 10.96 -4.93
N THR A 399 -17.07 12.25 -4.73
CA THR A 399 -18.02 12.60 -3.67
C THR A 399 -19.32 11.85 -3.94
N PHE A 400 -20.01 11.38 -2.90
CA PHE A 400 -21.31 10.72 -3.08
C PHE A 400 -22.22 11.66 -3.90
N SER A 401 -22.45 11.34 -5.17
CA SER A 401 -23.26 12.17 -6.07
C SER A 401 -24.72 12.11 -5.65
N HIS A 402 -25.45 13.22 -5.78
CA HIS A 402 -26.81 13.41 -5.26
C HIS A 402 -27.81 12.28 -5.57
N SER A 403 -27.65 11.53 -6.67
CA SER A 403 -28.56 10.44 -7.05
C SER A 403 -28.37 9.15 -6.22
N ALA A 404 -27.15 8.84 -5.76
CA ALA A 404 -26.87 7.71 -4.86
C ALA A 404 -26.74 8.13 -3.38
N ALA A 405 -26.47 9.42 -3.13
CA ALA A 405 -26.33 9.99 -1.80
C ALA A 405 -27.68 10.11 -1.06
N HIS A 406 -28.78 10.42 -1.76
CA HIS A 406 -30.10 10.54 -1.14
C HIS A 406 -30.59 9.24 -0.50
N SER A 407 -30.22 8.06 -1.01
CA SER A 407 -30.63 6.79 -0.38
C SER A 407 -29.68 6.35 0.73
N SER A 408 -28.39 6.71 0.69
CA SER A 408 -27.36 6.16 1.56
C SER A 408 -27.03 7.03 2.79
N HIS A 409 -26.92 8.34 2.62
CA HIS A 409 -26.69 9.30 3.72
C HIS A 409 -27.92 9.44 4.61
N ILE A 410 -29.10 9.47 3.99
CA ILE A 410 -30.39 9.48 4.67
C ILE A 410 -30.53 8.21 5.50
N PHE A 411 -30.13 7.03 5.01
CA PHE A 411 -30.40 5.78 5.72
C PHE A 411 -29.49 5.50 6.92
N LEU A 412 -28.21 5.91 6.93
CA LEU A 412 -27.37 5.82 8.14
C LEU A 412 -27.84 6.82 9.21
N ARG A 413 -28.22 8.03 8.81
CA ARG A 413 -28.84 9.02 9.70
C ARG A 413 -30.21 8.57 10.19
N LEU A 414 -31.06 8.01 9.32
CA LEU A 414 -32.38 7.49 9.67
C LEU A 414 -32.29 6.27 10.58
N LEU A 415 -31.34 5.36 10.36
CA LEU A 415 -31.12 4.23 11.28
C LEU A 415 -30.63 4.73 12.64
N TYR A 416 -29.68 5.69 12.65
CA TYR A 416 -29.25 6.35 13.90
C TYR A 416 -30.41 7.00 14.63
N LEU A 417 -31.26 7.75 13.91
CA LEU A 417 -32.49 8.35 14.44
C LEU A 417 -33.51 7.29 14.88
N HIS A 418 -33.64 6.18 14.16
CA HIS A 418 -34.58 5.11 14.48
C HIS A 418 -34.14 4.33 15.72
N ILE A 419 -32.83 4.09 15.89
CA ILE A 419 -32.26 3.49 17.11
C ILE A 419 -32.45 4.47 18.28
N ILE A 420 -32.15 5.77 18.11
CA ILE A 420 -32.44 6.79 19.13
C ILE A 420 -33.92 6.76 19.53
N LEU A 421 -34.83 6.71 18.55
CA LEU A 421 -36.28 6.69 18.79
C LEU A 421 -36.80 5.35 19.35
N ALA A 422 -36.06 4.25 19.20
CA ALA A 422 -36.39 2.95 19.78
C ALA A 422 -35.88 2.80 21.21
N VAL A 423 -34.88 3.60 21.61
CA VAL A 423 -34.27 3.60 22.94
C VAL A 423 -34.87 4.70 23.85
N ALA A 424 -35.51 5.72 23.28
CA ALA A 424 -36.32 6.73 23.98
C ALA A 424 -37.77 6.26 24.18
#